data_AF-A0A2S1XYD8-F1
#
_entry.id   AF-A0A2S1XYD8-F1
#
_cell.length_a   1.000
_cell.length_b   1.000
_cell.length_c   1.000
_cell.angle_alpha   90.00
_cell.angle_beta   90.00
_cell.angle_gamma   90.00
#
_symmetry.space_group_name_H-M   'P 1'
#
loop_
_entity.id
_entity.type
_entity.pdbx_description
1 polymer ?
#
loop_
_entity_poly.entity_id
_entity_poly.type
_entity_poly.pdbx_seq_one_letter_code
_entity_poly.pdbx_strand_id
1 'polypeptide(L)'
;KAQLQDMAILTGGQVISEEVGLSLETADIPLLGRARKVVVTKDETTIVEGAGSPEQIEGRVNQIRAEIENSDSEYDREKLQERLAKLAGGVAVIKVGAATEVELTERKHRIEDAVRNAKAAVEEGIVAGGGVALLQAAHVLDGDLGLTGDEATGVKIVREALSAPLKQIALNAGLEPGVVANNVSNLPAGEGLNAA
;
A
#
# COMPACT_ATOMS: atom_id res chain seq x y z
N LYS A 1 -22.21 -8.57 -9.55
CA LYS A 1 -23.36 -7.63 -9.52
C LYS A 1 -23.27 -6.62 -8.38
N ALA A 2 -23.12 -7.04 -7.12
CA ALA A 2 -23.12 -6.13 -5.97
C ALA A 2 -22.07 -5.01 -6.06
N GLN A 3 -20.85 -5.30 -6.51
CA GLN A 3 -19.81 -4.28 -6.72
C GLN A 3 -20.14 -3.27 -7.83
N LEU A 4 -20.76 -3.70 -8.94
CA LEU A 4 -21.22 -2.79 -9.99
C LEU A 4 -22.31 -1.86 -9.45
N GLN A 5 -23.20 -2.37 -8.61
CA GLN A 5 -24.23 -1.56 -7.95
C GLN A 5 -23.60 -0.54 -6.99
N ASP A 6 -22.57 -0.92 -6.25
CA ASP A 6 -21.85 -0.01 -5.35
C ASP A 6 -21.23 1.15 -6.14
N MET A 7 -20.59 0.86 -7.27
CA MET A 7 -20.03 1.89 -8.16
C MET A 7 -21.11 2.75 -8.82
N ALA A 8 -22.25 2.16 -9.20
CA ALA A 8 -23.38 2.90 -9.75
C ALA A 8 -23.95 3.89 -8.73
N ILE A 9 -24.16 3.45 -7.48
CA ILE A 9 -24.60 4.31 -6.37
C ILE A 9 -23.60 5.42 -6.11
N LEU A 10 -22.29 5.12 -6.08
CA LEU A 10 -21.24 6.11 -5.86
C LEU A 10 -21.17 7.17 -6.97
N THR A 11 -21.45 6.78 -8.22
CA THR A 11 -21.39 7.69 -9.37
C THR A 11 -22.75 8.33 -9.73
N GLY A 12 -23.83 7.93 -9.06
CA GLY A 12 -25.20 8.38 -9.34
C GLY A 12 -25.79 7.80 -10.63
N GLY A 13 -25.25 6.68 -11.13
CA GLY A 13 -25.75 5.98 -12.31
C GLY A 13 -26.58 4.73 -11.97
N GLN A 14 -26.99 4.00 -12.99
CA GLN A 14 -27.64 2.69 -12.88
C GLN A 14 -26.83 1.62 -13.60
N VAL A 15 -26.81 0.40 -13.05
CA VAL A 15 -26.19 -0.74 -13.72
C VAL A 15 -27.10 -1.19 -14.86
N ILE A 16 -26.63 -1.04 -16.10
CA ILE A 16 -27.35 -1.49 -17.29
C ILE A 16 -27.24 -3.02 -17.36
N SER A 17 -28.36 -3.71 -17.25
CA SER A 17 -28.44 -5.17 -17.30
C SER A 17 -29.82 -5.60 -17.79
N GLU A 18 -29.84 -6.57 -18.69
CA GLU A 18 -31.08 -7.13 -19.26
C GLU A 18 -32.03 -7.71 -18.20
N GLU A 19 -31.49 -8.19 -17.08
CA GLU A 19 -32.29 -8.72 -15.97
C GLU A 19 -33.16 -7.65 -15.27
N VAL A 20 -32.75 -6.39 -15.35
CA VAL A 20 -33.48 -5.24 -14.80
C VAL A 20 -34.32 -4.57 -15.91
N GLY A 21 -34.40 -5.17 -17.09
CA GLY A 21 -35.12 -4.65 -18.24
C GLY A 21 -34.43 -3.45 -18.92
N LEU A 22 -33.15 -3.21 -18.62
CA LEU A 22 -32.37 -2.13 -19.23
C LEU A 22 -31.46 -2.70 -20.32
N SER A 23 -31.62 -2.18 -21.54
CA SER A 23 -30.73 -2.46 -22.67
C SER A 23 -29.72 -1.33 -22.84
N LEU A 24 -28.50 -1.67 -23.26
CA LEU A 24 -27.50 -0.67 -23.64
C LEU A 24 -27.96 0.16 -24.85
N GLU A 25 -28.80 -0.41 -25.72
CA GLU A 25 -29.31 0.26 -26.92
C GLU A 25 -30.26 1.42 -26.59
N THR A 26 -30.96 1.34 -25.46
CA THR A 26 -31.92 2.35 -25.01
C THR A 26 -31.37 3.23 -23.89
N ALA A 27 -30.09 3.08 -23.56
CA ALA A 27 -29.49 3.81 -22.46
C ALA A 27 -29.27 5.30 -22.80
N ASP A 28 -29.68 6.18 -21.88
CA ASP A 28 -29.55 7.64 -22.02
C ASP A 28 -28.71 8.22 -20.88
N ILE A 29 -28.27 9.47 -21.03
CA ILE A 29 -27.40 10.21 -20.10
C ILE A 29 -27.85 10.11 -18.62
N PRO A 30 -29.17 10.14 -18.27
CA PRO A 30 -29.60 9.99 -16.88
C PRO A 30 -29.26 8.64 -16.23
N LEU A 31 -29.00 7.60 -17.02
CA LEU A 31 -28.60 6.28 -16.50
C LEU A 31 -27.09 6.18 -16.27
N LEU A 32 -26.31 7.08 -16.87
CA LEU A 32 -24.85 7.08 -16.78
C LEU A 32 -24.38 7.78 -15.50
N GLY A 33 -23.40 7.18 -14.83
CA GLY A 33 -22.74 7.79 -13.68
C GLY A 33 -21.82 8.94 -14.06
N ARG A 34 -21.57 9.85 -13.12
CA ARG A 34 -20.60 10.95 -13.26
C ARG A 34 -19.55 10.89 -12.15
N ALA A 35 -18.33 11.29 -12.50
CA ALA A 35 -17.23 11.45 -11.56
C ALA A 35 -16.34 12.61 -12.01
N ARG A 36 -15.67 13.27 -11.07
CA ARG A 36 -14.77 14.39 -11.38
C ARG A 36 -13.51 13.95 -12.10
N LYS A 37 -12.91 12.86 -11.65
CA LYS A 37 -11.66 12.34 -12.22
C LYS A 37 -11.63 10.83 -12.12
N VAL A 38 -11.23 10.18 -13.21
CA VAL A 38 -10.99 8.73 -13.26
C VAL A 38 -9.53 8.52 -13.64
N VAL A 39 -8.82 7.71 -12.88
CA VAL A 39 -7.42 7.33 -13.15
C VAL A 39 -7.38 5.82 -13.34
N VAL A 40 -6.85 5.38 -14.47
CA VAL A 40 -6.71 3.96 -14.80
C VAL A 40 -5.23 3.67 -14.98
N THR A 41 -4.72 2.69 -14.24
CA THR A 41 -3.37 2.13 -14.39
C THR A 41 -3.48 0.73 -14.98
N LYS A 42 -2.35 0.02 -15.11
CA LYS A 42 -2.34 -1.36 -15.62
C LYS A 42 -3.17 -2.30 -14.74
N ASP A 43 -3.10 -2.11 -13.42
CA ASP A 43 -3.62 -3.06 -12.44
C ASP A 43 -4.79 -2.48 -11.61
N GLU A 44 -4.99 -1.15 -11.62
CA GLU A 44 -5.97 -0.48 -10.76
C GLU A 44 -6.81 0.59 -11.47
N THR A 45 -8.02 0.83 -10.97
CA THR A 45 -8.89 1.94 -11.41
C THR A 45 -9.39 2.72 -10.20
N THR A 46 -9.15 4.03 -10.20
CA THR A 46 -9.56 4.95 -9.13
C THR A 46 -10.58 5.96 -9.66
N ILE A 47 -11.75 6.01 -9.02
CA ILE A 47 -12.81 6.98 -9.29
C ILE A 47 -12.81 8.01 -8.17
N VAL A 48 -12.62 9.28 -8.51
CA VAL A 48 -12.52 10.40 -7.56
C VAL A 48 -13.76 11.27 -7.66
N GLU A 49 -14.40 11.51 -6.51
CA GLU A 49 -15.59 12.36 -6.36
C GLU A 49 -16.70 12.00 -7.36
N GLY A 50 -17.39 10.88 -7.09
CA GLY A 50 -18.60 10.49 -7.81
C GLY A 50 -19.79 11.40 -7.50
N ALA A 51 -20.74 11.52 -8.44
CA ALA A 51 -21.92 12.37 -8.30
C ALA A 51 -23.13 11.68 -7.65
N GLY A 52 -22.91 10.60 -6.88
CA GLY A 52 -23.96 9.92 -6.14
C GLY A 52 -24.54 10.77 -5.01
N SER A 53 -25.80 10.53 -4.65
CA SER A 53 -26.43 11.19 -3.51
C SER A 53 -25.81 10.68 -2.20
N PRO A 54 -25.45 11.57 -1.24
CA PRO A 54 -24.94 11.17 0.07
C PRO A 54 -25.88 10.20 0.79
N GLU A 55 -27.20 10.42 0.69
CA GLU A 55 -28.22 9.59 1.31
C GLU A 55 -28.23 8.16 0.73
N GLN A 56 -28.07 8.03 -0.59
CA GLN A 56 -28.00 6.72 -1.25
C GLN A 56 -26.71 5.97 -0.87
N ILE A 57 -25.59 6.67 -0.78
CA ILE A 57 -24.31 6.10 -0.36
C ILE A 57 -24.39 5.64 1.09
N GLU A 58 -24.91 6.46 2.00
CA GLU A 58 -25.09 6.11 3.41
C GLU A 58 -26.04 4.93 3.59
N GLY A 59 -27.17 4.92 2.87
CA GLY A 59 -28.09 3.79 2.84
C GLY A 59 -27.38 2.49 2.40
N ARG A 60 -26.52 2.57 1.39
CA ARG A 60 -25.74 1.42 0.92
C ARG A 60 -24.69 0.96 1.93
N VAL A 61 -24.01 1.88 2.57
CA VAL A 61 -23.04 1.61 3.65
C VAL A 61 -23.73 0.87 4.81
N ASN A 62 -24.90 1.34 5.23
CA ASN A 62 -25.66 0.70 6.31
C ASN A 62 -26.20 -0.68 5.92
N GLN A 63 -26.62 -0.86 4.67
CA GLN A 63 -26.99 -2.18 4.16
C GLN A 63 -25.81 -3.17 4.24
N ILE A 64 -24.62 -2.77 3.79
CA ILE A 64 -23.44 -3.65 3.83
C ILE A 64 -23.03 -3.96 5.28
N ARG A 65 -23.13 -3.00 6.21
CA ARG A 65 -22.89 -3.25 7.65
C ARG A 65 -23.83 -4.32 8.21
N ALA A 66 -25.13 -4.23 7.90
CA ALA A 66 -26.10 -5.25 8.31
C ALA A 66 -25.82 -6.61 7.64
N GLU A 67 -25.41 -6.65 6.38
CA GLU A 67 -25.00 -7.88 5.69
C GLU A 67 -23.78 -8.54 6.37
N ILE A 68 -22.82 -7.75 6.87
CA ILE A 68 -21.65 -8.26 7.62
C ILE A 68 -22.08 -8.91 8.93
N GLU A 69 -22.95 -8.25 9.70
CA GLU A 69 -23.42 -8.75 11.01
C GLU A 69 -24.23 -10.04 10.88
N ASN A 70 -25.00 -10.17 9.81
CA ASN A 70 -25.84 -11.35 9.55
C ASN A 70 -25.11 -12.46 8.78
N SER A 71 -23.83 -12.27 8.42
CA SER A 71 -23.05 -13.28 7.72
C SER A 71 -22.34 -14.20 8.70
N ASP A 72 -22.47 -15.51 8.48
CA ASP A 72 -21.82 -16.55 9.29
C ASP A 72 -20.47 -16.98 8.70
N SER A 73 -20.16 -16.53 7.48
CA SER A 73 -18.99 -16.92 6.69
C SER A 73 -17.90 -15.87 6.82
N GLU A 74 -16.72 -16.29 7.28
CA GLU A 74 -15.55 -15.41 7.41
C GLU A 74 -15.13 -14.83 6.05
N TYR A 75 -15.18 -15.64 5.00
CA TYR A 75 -14.91 -15.22 3.62
C TYR A 75 -15.86 -14.11 3.16
N ASP A 76 -17.17 -14.24 3.45
CA ASP A 76 -18.15 -13.24 3.03
C ASP A 76 -17.99 -11.94 3.83
N ARG A 77 -17.69 -12.04 5.14
CA ARG A 77 -17.38 -10.87 5.98
C ARG A 77 -16.19 -10.09 5.44
N GLU A 78 -15.10 -10.78 5.08
CA GLU A 78 -13.91 -10.14 4.51
C GLU A 78 -14.25 -9.38 3.21
N LYS A 79 -14.99 -10.02 2.30
CA LYS A 79 -15.39 -9.40 1.03
C LYS A 79 -16.36 -8.23 1.22
N LEU A 80 -17.26 -8.30 2.19
CA LEU A 80 -18.16 -7.20 2.53
C LEU A 80 -17.41 -6.04 3.19
N GLN A 81 -16.43 -6.32 4.06
CA GLN A 81 -15.57 -5.29 4.66
C GLN A 81 -14.74 -4.56 3.60
N GLU A 82 -14.21 -5.28 2.61
CA GLU A 82 -13.49 -4.68 1.48
C GLU A 82 -14.37 -3.69 0.70
N ARG A 83 -15.62 -4.08 0.43
CA ARG A 83 -16.61 -3.23 -0.25
C ARG A 83 -16.99 -2.02 0.61
N LEU A 84 -17.22 -2.23 1.90
CA LEU A 84 -17.53 -1.17 2.86
C LEU A 84 -16.40 -0.14 2.92
N ALA A 85 -15.15 -0.60 3.00
CA ALA A 85 -13.98 0.27 3.02
C ALA A 85 -13.88 1.12 1.75
N LYS A 86 -14.17 0.54 0.57
CA LYS A 86 -14.16 1.27 -0.71
C LYS A 86 -15.26 2.34 -0.81
N LEU A 87 -16.44 2.09 -0.22
CA LEU A 87 -17.55 3.05 -0.22
C LEU A 87 -17.43 4.13 0.85
N ALA A 88 -17.00 3.76 2.06
CA ALA A 88 -16.91 4.68 3.20
C ALA A 88 -15.57 5.43 3.28
N GLY A 89 -14.48 4.83 2.79
CA GLY A 89 -13.11 5.35 2.93
C GLY A 89 -12.78 6.55 2.04
N GLY A 90 -13.60 6.82 1.03
CA GLY A 90 -13.41 7.94 0.11
C GLY A 90 -12.05 7.91 -0.60
N VAL A 91 -11.71 9.03 -1.24
CA VAL A 91 -10.41 9.21 -1.90
C VAL A 91 -9.81 10.55 -1.45
N ALA A 92 -8.66 10.50 -0.79
CA ALA A 92 -7.90 11.70 -0.45
C ALA A 92 -7.04 12.15 -1.65
N VAL A 93 -7.10 13.43 -1.98
CA VAL A 93 -6.30 14.03 -3.06
C VAL A 93 -5.27 15.00 -2.47
N ILE A 94 -3.99 14.63 -2.55
CA ILE A 94 -2.88 15.49 -2.15
C ILE A 94 -2.46 16.35 -3.35
N LYS A 95 -2.60 17.67 -3.22
CA LYS A 95 -2.16 18.62 -4.27
C LYS A 95 -0.75 19.11 -3.95
N VAL A 96 0.18 18.82 -4.86
CA VAL A 96 1.58 19.21 -4.74
C VAL A 96 1.84 20.38 -5.68
N GLY A 97 2.45 21.45 -5.18
CA GLY A 97 2.88 22.61 -5.97
C GLY A 97 4.38 22.83 -5.84
N ALA A 98 4.99 23.37 -6.90
CA ALA A 98 6.39 23.79 -6.96
C ALA A 98 6.57 24.95 -7.97
N ALA A 99 7.72 25.63 -7.90
CA ALA A 99 8.01 26.77 -8.78
C ALA A 99 8.46 26.34 -10.18
N THR A 100 9.11 25.17 -10.29
CA THR A 100 9.58 24.61 -11.55
C THR A 100 9.01 23.20 -11.79
N GLU A 101 8.98 22.76 -13.05
CA GLU A 101 8.48 21.42 -13.43
C GLU A 101 9.34 20.29 -12.85
N VAL A 102 10.65 20.51 -12.77
CA VAL A 102 11.60 19.55 -12.20
C VAL A 102 11.33 19.34 -10.71
N GLU A 103 11.18 20.42 -9.95
CA GLU A 103 10.82 20.34 -8.52
C GLU A 103 9.43 19.74 -8.30
N LEU A 104 8.47 20.04 -9.18
CA LEU A 104 7.12 19.48 -9.09
C LEU A 104 7.19 17.95 -9.19
N THR A 105 7.96 17.44 -10.14
CA THR A 105 8.10 16.01 -10.41
C THR A 105 8.84 15.31 -9.27
N GLU A 106 9.94 15.88 -8.79
CA GLU A 106 10.69 15.35 -7.65
C GLU A 106 9.83 15.30 -6.38
N ARG A 107 9.17 16.42 -6.05
CA ARG A 107 8.33 16.52 -4.86
C ARG A 107 7.12 15.59 -4.93
N LYS A 108 6.55 15.41 -6.13
CA LYS A 108 5.48 14.45 -6.37
C LYS A 108 5.96 13.03 -6.08
N HIS A 109 7.09 12.59 -6.65
CA HIS A 109 7.62 11.25 -6.40
C HIS A 109 7.95 11.03 -4.93
N ARG A 110 8.56 12.02 -4.27
CA ARG A 110 8.87 11.94 -2.83
C ARG A 110 7.62 11.74 -1.97
N ILE A 111 6.52 12.43 -2.30
CA ILE A 111 5.24 12.29 -1.60
C ILE A 111 4.59 10.94 -1.92
N GLU A 112 4.63 10.49 -3.17
CA GLU A 112 4.12 9.18 -3.57
C GLU A 112 4.83 8.05 -2.81
N ASP A 113 6.15 8.11 -2.70
CA ASP A 113 6.94 7.14 -1.93
C ASP A 113 6.62 7.22 -0.44
N ALA A 114 6.48 8.42 0.13
CA ALA A 114 6.11 8.59 1.54
C ALA A 114 4.73 7.99 1.85
N VAL A 115 3.75 8.17 0.97
CA VAL A 115 2.40 7.59 1.13
C VAL A 115 2.45 6.07 1.06
N ARG A 116 3.22 5.50 0.13
CA ARG A 116 3.40 4.05 0.03
C ARG A 116 4.08 3.47 1.27
N ASN A 117 5.13 4.13 1.76
CA ASN A 117 5.86 3.72 2.96
C ASN A 117 4.96 3.76 4.20
N ALA A 118 4.15 4.80 4.36
CA ALA A 118 3.20 4.89 5.47
C ALA A 118 2.13 3.79 5.43
N LYS A 119 1.64 3.43 4.22
CA LYS A 119 0.71 2.31 4.06
C LYS A 119 1.34 0.98 4.44
N ALA A 120 2.52 0.67 3.90
CA ALA A 120 3.26 -0.54 4.21
C ALA A 120 3.57 -0.65 5.72
N ALA A 121 3.95 0.47 6.35
CA ALA A 121 4.21 0.52 7.79
C ALA A 121 2.97 0.23 8.66
N VAL A 122 1.78 0.62 8.20
CA VAL A 122 0.52 0.31 8.90
C VAL A 122 0.13 -1.16 8.72
N GLU A 123 0.43 -1.75 7.57
CA GLU A 123 0.07 -3.14 7.24
C GLU A 123 1.03 -4.17 7.86
N GLU A 124 2.34 -3.96 7.74
CA GLU A 124 3.37 -4.93 8.14
C GLU A 124 4.15 -4.52 9.39
N GLY A 125 3.94 -3.29 9.89
CA GLY A 125 4.69 -2.73 11.01
C GLY A 125 5.99 -2.05 10.59
N ILE A 126 6.82 -1.69 11.58
CA ILE A 126 8.06 -0.95 11.38
C ILE A 126 9.23 -1.62 12.10
N VAL A 127 10.43 -1.46 11.53
CA VAL A 127 11.70 -1.94 12.09
C VAL A 127 12.75 -0.84 12.03
N ALA A 128 13.89 -1.03 12.72
CA ALA A 128 14.99 -0.08 12.70
C ALA A 128 15.56 0.11 11.28
N GLY A 129 15.63 1.37 10.83
CA GLY A 129 16.09 1.75 9.51
C GLY A 129 17.61 1.71 9.34
N GLY A 130 18.13 2.35 8.28
CA GLY A 130 19.58 2.51 8.06
C GLY A 130 20.36 1.22 7.81
N GLY A 131 19.69 0.11 7.51
CA GLY A 131 20.31 -1.21 7.38
C GLY A 131 20.61 -1.91 8.72
N VAL A 132 20.22 -1.31 9.85
CA VAL A 132 20.44 -1.86 11.20
C VAL A 132 19.67 -3.17 11.40
N ALA A 133 18.38 -3.19 11.03
CA ALA A 133 17.56 -4.38 11.19
C ALA A 133 18.10 -5.59 10.41
N LEU A 134 18.62 -5.38 9.19
CA LEU A 134 19.20 -6.45 8.37
C LEU A 134 20.49 -6.98 8.99
N LEU A 135 21.38 -6.09 9.45
CA LEU A 135 22.62 -6.48 10.10
C LEU A 135 22.36 -7.27 11.38
N GLN A 136 21.46 -6.80 12.23
CA GLN A 136 21.15 -7.46 13.50
C GLN A 136 20.40 -8.77 13.30
N ALA A 137 19.56 -8.88 12.28
CA ALA A 137 18.92 -10.15 11.91
C ALA A 137 19.93 -11.21 11.44
N ALA A 138 21.08 -10.80 10.91
CA ALA A 138 22.12 -11.71 10.44
C ALA A 138 22.70 -12.61 11.54
N HIS A 139 22.56 -12.23 12.83
CA HIS A 139 22.97 -13.05 13.98
C HIS A 139 22.22 -14.40 14.05
N VAL A 140 21.00 -14.47 13.54
CA VAL A 140 20.25 -15.74 13.48
C VAL A 140 20.96 -16.77 12.59
N LEU A 141 21.77 -16.30 11.65
CA LEU A 141 22.53 -17.16 10.76
C LEU A 141 23.86 -17.64 11.36
N ASP A 142 24.25 -17.20 12.56
CA ASP A 142 25.52 -17.58 13.19
C ASP A 142 25.62 -19.11 13.37
N GLY A 143 26.82 -19.65 13.17
CA GLY A 143 27.04 -21.10 13.19
C GLY A 143 26.53 -21.85 11.94
N ASP A 144 26.31 -21.12 10.84
CA ASP A 144 25.89 -21.64 9.53
C ASP A 144 24.61 -22.49 9.58
N LEU A 145 23.77 -22.26 10.59
CA LEU A 145 22.52 -23.02 10.87
C LEU A 145 22.72 -24.54 11.00
N GLY A 146 23.94 -25.01 11.26
CA GLY A 146 24.28 -26.44 11.26
C GLY A 146 24.29 -27.09 9.86
N LEU A 147 24.20 -26.30 8.80
CA LEU A 147 24.31 -26.75 7.42
C LEU A 147 25.78 -27.01 7.07
N THR A 148 26.02 -27.74 5.97
CA THR A 148 27.38 -28.13 5.55
C THR A 148 27.58 -27.96 4.05
N GLY A 149 28.84 -27.97 3.61
CA GLY A 149 29.19 -27.86 2.18
C GLY A 149 28.68 -26.56 1.54
N ASP A 150 28.02 -26.70 0.39
CA ASP A 150 27.53 -25.57 -0.41
C ASP A 150 26.43 -24.78 0.29
N GLU A 151 25.58 -25.45 1.09
CA GLU A 151 24.51 -24.79 1.83
C GLU A 151 25.06 -23.85 2.91
N ALA A 152 26.09 -24.29 3.64
CA ALA A 152 26.80 -23.44 4.62
C ALA A 152 27.47 -22.23 3.94
N THR A 153 27.99 -22.42 2.73
CA THR A 153 28.54 -21.33 1.91
C THR A 153 27.44 -20.34 1.53
N GLY A 154 26.26 -20.83 1.15
CA GLY A 154 25.07 -19.99 0.90
C GLY A 154 24.67 -19.15 2.11
N VAL A 155 24.65 -19.73 3.31
CA VAL A 155 24.37 -18.99 4.56
C VAL A 155 25.38 -17.86 4.77
N LYS A 156 26.68 -18.10 4.53
CA LYS A 156 27.72 -17.08 4.66
C LYS A 156 27.53 -15.93 3.66
N ILE A 157 27.17 -16.25 2.41
CA ILE A 157 26.89 -15.23 1.38
C ILE A 157 25.73 -14.33 1.82
N VAL A 158 24.63 -14.91 2.32
CA VAL A 158 23.50 -14.13 2.81
C VAL A 158 23.90 -13.27 4.01
N ARG A 159 24.63 -13.85 4.97
CA ARG A 159 25.13 -13.12 6.15
C ARG A 159 25.95 -11.89 5.76
N GLU A 160 26.83 -12.04 4.76
CA GLU A 160 27.64 -10.93 4.26
C GLU A 160 26.79 -9.89 3.53
N ALA A 161 25.86 -10.32 2.67
CA ALA A 161 24.96 -9.46 1.91
C ALA A 161 24.06 -8.59 2.81
N LEU A 162 23.60 -9.12 3.94
CA LEU A 162 22.78 -8.38 4.92
C LEU A 162 23.50 -7.17 5.52
N SER A 163 24.85 -7.18 5.56
CA SER A 163 25.66 -6.04 6.02
C SER A 163 25.84 -4.95 4.97
N ALA A 164 25.59 -5.24 3.68
CA ALA A 164 25.90 -4.35 2.57
C ALA A 164 25.12 -3.03 2.60
N PRO A 165 23.80 -2.98 2.93
CA PRO A 165 23.05 -1.72 2.96
C PRO A 165 23.60 -0.70 3.96
N LEU A 166 23.91 -1.12 5.19
CA LEU A 166 24.51 -0.24 6.20
C LEU A 166 25.90 0.24 5.77
N LYS A 167 26.73 -0.67 5.22
CA LYS A 167 28.07 -0.32 4.71
C LYS A 167 28.00 0.70 3.58
N GLN A 168 27.04 0.56 2.67
CA GLN A 168 26.84 1.52 1.58
C GLN A 168 26.41 2.90 2.09
N ILE A 169 25.51 2.94 3.08
CA ILE A 169 25.08 4.19 3.72
C ILE A 169 26.28 4.87 4.41
N ALA A 170 27.09 4.11 5.16
CA ALA A 170 28.29 4.61 5.81
C ALA A 170 29.31 5.17 4.81
N LEU A 171 29.53 4.47 3.69
CA LEU A 171 30.41 4.91 2.62
C LEU A 171 29.95 6.23 1.99
N ASN A 172 28.65 6.35 1.70
CA ASN A 172 28.06 7.58 1.14
C ASN A 172 28.17 8.76 2.12
N ALA A 173 28.23 8.48 3.42
CA ALA A 173 28.46 9.46 4.48
C ALA A 173 29.96 9.76 4.75
N GLY A 174 30.89 9.14 4.00
CA GLY A 174 32.33 9.33 4.17
C GLY A 174 32.93 8.63 5.40
N LEU A 175 32.22 7.66 5.98
CA LEU A 175 32.68 6.87 7.12
C LEU A 175 33.25 5.52 6.66
N GLU A 176 34.14 4.95 7.46
CA GLU A 176 34.74 3.64 7.17
C GLU A 176 33.71 2.51 7.35
N PRO A 177 33.24 1.83 6.29
CA PRO A 177 32.08 0.95 6.36
C PRO A 177 32.24 -0.25 7.30
N GLY A 178 33.44 -0.83 7.34
CA GLY A 178 33.75 -1.97 8.22
C GLY A 178 33.70 -1.60 9.71
N VAL A 179 34.18 -0.41 10.07
CA VAL A 179 34.16 0.09 11.45
C VAL A 179 32.73 0.35 11.89
N VAL A 180 31.92 1.00 11.04
CA VAL A 180 30.51 1.26 11.33
C VAL A 180 29.74 -0.03 11.50
N ALA A 181 29.87 -0.98 10.57
CA ALA A 181 29.18 -2.26 10.66
C ALA A 181 29.55 -3.03 11.94
N ASN A 182 30.84 -3.09 12.30
CA ASN A 182 31.28 -3.75 13.52
C ASN A 182 30.78 -3.04 14.79
N ASN A 183 30.72 -1.71 14.79
CA ASN A 183 30.16 -0.99 15.94
C ASN A 183 28.66 -1.27 16.10
N VAL A 184 27.89 -1.17 15.01
CA VAL A 184 26.43 -1.39 15.04
C VAL A 184 26.05 -2.82 15.39
N SER A 185 26.84 -3.83 15.00
CA SER A 185 26.58 -5.23 15.40
C SER A 185 26.73 -5.46 16.91
N ASN A 186 27.49 -4.60 17.60
CA ASN A 186 27.69 -4.70 19.05
C ASN A 186 26.77 -3.76 19.85
N LEU A 187 25.96 -2.94 19.18
CA LEU A 187 24.98 -2.06 19.83
C LEU A 187 23.70 -2.83 20.21
N PRO A 188 22.91 -2.31 21.16
CA PRO A 188 21.58 -2.82 21.45
C PRO A 188 20.70 -2.92 20.20
N ALA A 189 19.73 -3.84 20.24
CA ALA A 189 18.79 -4.04 19.15
C ALA A 189 18.05 -2.72 18.84
N GLY A 190 18.07 -2.31 17.57
CA GLY A 190 17.47 -1.07 17.09
C GLY A 190 18.34 0.20 17.18
N GLU A 191 19.51 0.15 17.82
CA GLU A 191 20.47 1.26 17.83
C GLU A 191 21.45 1.16 16.65
N GLY A 192 21.78 2.29 16.03
CA GLY A 192 22.72 2.30 14.91
C GLY A 192 23.11 3.69 14.43
N LEU A 193 23.78 3.75 13.28
CA LEU A 193 24.27 5.00 12.69
C LEU A 193 23.11 5.85 12.15
N ASN A 194 23.07 7.12 12.56
CA ASN A 194 22.32 8.15 11.87
C ASN A 194 23.25 8.89 10.88
N ALA A 195 23.02 8.71 9.58
CA ALA A 195 23.86 9.23 8.50
C ALA A 195 23.27 10.44 7.77
N ALA A 196 22.15 10.96 8.25
CA ALA A 196 21.47 12.14 7.70
C ALA A 196 22.10 13.45 8.16
#